data_AF-A0A397SN39-F1
#
_entry.id   AF-A0A397SN39-F1
#
_cell.length_a   1.000
_cell.length_b   1.000
_cell.length_c   1.000
_cell.angle_alpha   90.00
_cell.angle_beta   90.00
_cell.angle_gamma   90.00
#
_symmetry.space_group_name_H-M   'P 1'
#
loop_
_entity.id
_entity.type
_entity.pdbx_description
1 polymer ?
#
loop_
_entity_poly.entity_id
_entity_poly.type
_entity_poly.pdbx_seq_one_letter_code
_entity_poly.pdbx_strand_id
1 'polypeptide(L)'
;MSTGYSLEKDLIIINNSKYSDIEILCEDEKKLYDCKAILAARSEVFDRLLYNWMKKSFEKQISFPKTSAMEIILEYIYTGSIKEESLIKDNIIEVFYAAITGLSGFLL
;
A
#
# COMPACT_ATOMS: atom_id res chain seq x y z
N MET A 1 -11.51 -4.95 -23.27
CA MET A 1 -10.23 -4.52 -22.67
C MET A 1 -9.34 -5.75 -22.57
N SER A 2 -8.13 -5.71 -23.11
CA SER A 2 -7.18 -6.82 -23.05
C SER A 2 -6.39 -6.75 -21.75
N THR A 3 -6.80 -7.53 -20.75
CA THR A 3 -6.04 -7.75 -19.52
C THR A 3 -4.68 -8.37 -19.82
N GLY A 4 -3.64 -8.04 -19.06
CA GLY A 4 -2.31 -8.66 -19.18
C GLY A 4 -1.36 -7.98 -20.16
N TYR A 5 -1.70 -6.80 -20.68
CA TYR A 5 -0.80 -6.01 -21.53
C TYR A 5 0.17 -5.16 -20.71
N SER A 6 -0.28 -4.59 -19.59
CA SER A 6 0.57 -3.83 -18.67
C SER A 6 -0.08 -3.77 -17.29
N LEU A 7 0.69 -4.03 -16.24
CA LEU A 7 0.23 -3.91 -14.85
C LEU A 7 -0.29 -2.50 -14.54
N GLU A 8 0.32 -1.48 -15.14
CA GLU A 8 -0.12 -0.08 -15.03
C GLU A 8 -1.52 0.15 -15.63
N LYS A 9 -1.89 -0.62 -16.67
CA LYS A 9 -3.24 -0.56 -17.26
C LYS A 9 -4.23 -1.46 -16.54
N ASP A 10 -3.72 -2.44 -15.80
CA ASP A 10 -4.48 -3.41 -15.03
C ASP A 10 -4.66 -2.98 -13.55
N LEU A 11 -4.51 -1.68 -13.24
CA LEU A 11 -4.75 -1.05 -11.92
C LEU A 11 -6.15 -1.31 -11.34
N ILE A 12 -7.08 -1.90 -12.10
CA ILE A 12 -8.36 -2.44 -11.61
C ILE A 12 -8.20 -3.45 -10.45
N ILE A 13 -6.98 -3.95 -10.22
CA ILE A 13 -6.64 -4.82 -9.09
C ILE A 13 -6.38 -4.04 -7.79
N ILE A 14 -6.01 -2.75 -7.85
CA ILE A 14 -5.82 -1.92 -6.66
C ILE A 14 -7.17 -1.65 -6.02
N ASN A 15 -7.22 -1.72 -4.69
CA ASN A 15 -8.40 -1.43 -3.89
C ASN A 15 -9.63 -2.25 -4.33
N ASN A 16 -9.38 -3.48 -4.78
CA ASN A 16 -10.41 -4.39 -5.26
C ASN A 16 -10.49 -5.64 -4.37
N SER A 17 -11.56 -5.72 -3.57
CA SER A 17 -11.77 -6.80 -2.61
C SER A 17 -11.78 -8.20 -3.24
N LYS A 18 -12.10 -8.33 -4.53
CA LYS A 18 -12.11 -9.63 -5.23
C LYS A 18 -10.70 -10.21 -5.43
N TYR A 19 -9.71 -9.35 -5.64
CA TYR A 19 -8.34 -9.75 -5.99
C TYR A 19 -7.35 -9.58 -4.83
N SER A 20 -7.85 -9.20 -3.66
CA SER A 20 -7.02 -8.83 -2.52
C SER A 20 -6.98 -9.93 -1.46
N ASP A 21 -5.81 -10.10 -0.85
CA ASP A 21 -5.57 -11.04 0.25
C ASP A 21 -5.16 -10.33 1.56
N ILE A 22 -5.17 -8.99 1.55
CA ILE A 22 -4.98 -8.13 2.72
C ILE A 22 -5.87 -6.88 2.67
N GLU A 23 -6.33 -6.47 3.85
CA GLU A 23 -6.99 -5.20 4.12
C GLU A 23 -6.02 -4.23 4.81
N ILE A 24 -6.04 -2.97 4.43
CA ILE A 24 -5.32 -1.89 5.11
C ILE A 24 -6.36 -0.98 5.74
N LEU A 25 -6.42 -1.00 7.07
CA LEU A 25 -7.33 -0.17 7.85
C LEU A 25 -6.64 1.15 8.18
N CYS A 26 -7.19 2.26 7.69
CA CYS A 26 -6.67 3.58 7.99
C CYS A 26 -7.37 4.19 9.23
N GLU A 27 -6.71 5.09 9.98
CA GLU A 27 -7.30 5.74 11.16
C GLU A 27 -8.55 6.57 10.83
N ASP A 28 -8.69 7.04 9.59
CA ASP A 28 -9.91 7.69 9.08
C ASP A 28 -11.04 6.70 8.75
N GLU A 29 -11.02 5.51 9.36
CA GLU A 29 -11.96 4.38 9.23
C GLU A 29 -12.16 3.85 7.80
N LYS A 30 -11.35 4.30 6.85
CA LYS A 30 -11.36 3.80 5.48
C LYS A 30 -10.55 2.53 5.37
N LYS A 31 -10.99 1.67 4.45
CA LYS A 31 -10.35 0.40 4.14
C LYS A 31 -9.85 0.42 2.70
N LEU A 32 -8.61 0.01 2.54
CA LEU A 32 -8.02 -0.28 1.24
C LEU A 32 -7.79 -1.78 1.12
N TYR A 33 -7.91 -2.30 -0.10
CA TYR A 33 -7.68 -3.71 -0.42
C TYR A 33 -6.43 -3.89 -1.28
N ASP A 34 -5.56 -4.85 -0.93
CA ASP A 34 -4.31 -5.08 -1.64
C ASP A 34 -3.86 -6.55 -1.69
N CYS A 35 -2.75 -6.80 -2.38
CA CYS A 35 -2.06 -8.07 -2.55
C CYS A 35 -0.75 -8.09 -1.75
N LYS A 36 -0.64 -8.96 -0.74
CA LYS A 36 0.57 -9.15 0.09
C LYS A 36 1.82 -9.40 -0.74
N ALA A 37 1.71 -10.24 -1.77
CA ALA A 37 2.82 -10.57 -2.64
C ALA A 37 3.37 -9.35 -3.38
N ILE A 38 2.50 -8.43 -3.84
CA ILE A 38 2.92 -7.22 -4.53
C ILE A 38 3.58 -6.25 -3.54
N LEU A 39 2.91 -6.00 -2.40
CA LEU A 39 3.45 -5.14 -1.35
C LEU A 39 4.86 -5.59 -0.92
N ALA A 40 5.04 -6.89 -0.62
CA ALA A 40 6.30 -7.45 -0.19
C ALA A 40 7.38 -7.42 -1.30
N ALA A 41 7.04 -7.82 -2.52
CA ALA A 41 8.00 -7.82 -3.63
C ALA A 41 8.51 -6.42 -3.99
N ARG A 42 7.75 -5.37 -3.65
CA ARG A 42 8.04 -3.97 -4.02
C ARG A 42 8.53 -3.13 -2.84
N SER A 43 8.53 -3.67 -1.63
CA SER A 43 8.95 -2.97 -0.42
C SER A 43 9.46 -3.96 0.63
N GLU A 44 10.75 -3.89 0.96
CA GLU A 44 11.36 -4.69 2.03
C GLU A 44 10.67 -4.48 3.39
N VAL A 45 10.08 -3.31 3.60
CA VAL A 45 9.30 -3.02 4.79
C VAL A 45 8.05 -3.88 4.84
N PHE A 46 7.28 -3.89 3.75
CA PHE A 46 6.07 -4.71 3.68
C PHE A 46 6.43 -6.19 3.68
N ASP A 47 7.54 -6.59 3.06
CA ASP A 47 8.04 -7.96 3.14
C ASP A 47 8.29 -8.38 4.59
N ARG A 48 9.08 -7.59 5.32
CA ARG A 48 9.33 -7.82 6.75
C ARG A 48 8.06 -7.71 7.58
N LEU A 49 7.12 -6.82 7.27
CA LEU A 49 5.88 -6.66 8.02
C LEU A 49 4.96 -7.88 7.86
N LEU A 50 4.79 -8.34 6.63
CA LEU A 50 3.81 -9.34 6.24
C LEU A 50 4.33 -10.77 6.42
N TYR A 51 5.64 -10.97 6.24
CA TYR A 51 6.27 -12.30 6.25
C TYR A 51 7.23 -12.53 7.42
N ASN A 52 7.38 -11.61 8.38
CA ASN A 52 8.21 -11.91 9.56
C ASN A 52 7.67 -13.09 10.39
N TRP A 53 8.63 -13.89 10.82
CA TRP A 53 8.56 -15.28 11.28
C TRP A 53 7.70 -15.56 12.53
N MET A 54 7.24 -14.57 13.31
CA MET A 54 6.66 -14.85 14.64
C MET A 54 5.15 -14.72 14.83
N LYS A 55 4.37 -14.09 13.93
CA LYS A 55 2.90 -14.01 14.15
C LYS A 55 2.04 -13.54 12.97
N LYS A 56 2.60 -12.82 12.00
CA LYS A 56 1.81 -12.00 11.06
C LYS A 56 1.43 -12.65 9.74
N SER A 57 1.95 -13.83 9.41
CA SER A 57 1.64 -14.50 8.12
C SER A 57 0.16 -14.84 7.93
N PHE A 58 -0.61 -14.91 9.03
CA PHE A 58 -2.06 -15.16 9.03
C PHE A 58 -2.91 -13.89 9.19
N GLU A 59 -2.31 -12.74 9.51
CA GLU A 59 -3.06 -11.49 9.59
C GLU A 59 -3.52 -11.09 8.19
N LYS A 60 -4.84 -10.88 8.06
CA LYS A 60 -5.47 -10.39 6.83
C LYS A 60 -5.65 -8.88 6.84
N GLN A 61 -5.18 -8.20 7.89
CA GLN A 61 -5.36 -6.77 8.05
C GLN A 61 -4.12 -6.13 8.67
N ILE A 62 -3.73 -4.95 8.17
CA ILE A 62 -2.73 -4.06 8.77
C ILE A 62 -3.32 -2.68 9.00
N SER A 63 -2.82 -1.93 9.97
CA SER A 63 -3.25 -0.56 10.26
C SER A 63 -2.32 0.46 9.61
N PHE A 64 -2.89 1.59 9.20
CA PHE A 64 -2.16 2.74 8.65
C PHE A 64 -2.76 4.07 9.16
N PRO A 65 -2.02 5.17 9.24
CA PRO A 65 -2.54 6.41 9.84
C PRO A 65 -3.50 7.15 8.92
N LYS A 66 -3.19 7.24 7.62
CA LYS A 66 -3.95 8.08 6.68
C LYS A 66 -4.13 7.41 5.34
N THR A 67 -5.38 7.38 4.88
CA THR A 67 -5.75 6.84 3.57
C THR A 67 -5.08 7.56 2.41
N SER A 68 -5.06 8.90 2.42
CA SER A 68 -4.50 9.69 1.31
C SER A 68 -3.02 9.41 1.07
N ALA A 69 -2.24 9.26 2.16
CA ALA A 69 -0.83 8.89 2.05
C ALA A 69 -0.67 7.45 1.56
N MET A 70 -1.52 6.53 2.04
CA MET A 70 -1.47 5.14 1.63
C MET A 70 -1.82 4.95 0.15
N GLU A 71 -2.84 5.64 -0.37
CA GLU A 71 -3.21 5.60 -1.79
C GLU A 71 -2.03 5.99 -2.71
N ILE A 72 -1.24 6.98 -2.32
CA ILE A 72 -0.04 7.43 -3.07
C ILE A 72 1.07 6.40 -2.99
N ILE A 73 1.28 5.79 -1.82
CA ILE A 73 2.25 4.70 -1.65
C ILE A 73 1.87 3.52 -2.53
N LEU A 74 0.59 3.17 -2.61
CA LEU A 74 0.10 2.10 -3.47
C LEU A 74 0.28 2.46 -4.95
N GLU A 75 -0.04 3.68 -5.36
CA GLU A 75 0.24 4.16 -6.72
C GLU A 75 1.72 3.95 -7.08
N TYR A 76 2.64 4.31 -6.17
CA TYR A 76 4.07 4.09 -6.37
C TYR A 76 4.46 2.60 -6.41
N ILE A 77 3.93 1.78 -5.50
CA ILE A 77 4.24 0.34 -5.44
C ILE A 77 3.90 -0.35 -6.76
N TYR A 78 2.73 -0.01 -7.32
CA TYR A 78 2.20 -0.65 -8.53
C TYR A 78 2.76 -0.06 -9.82
N THR A 79 2.99 1.26 -9.89
CA THR A 79 3.41 1.92 -11.15
C THR A 79 4.90 2.26 -11.19
N GLY A 80 5.58 2.30 -10.04
CA GLY A 80 6.95 2.81 -9.92
C GLY A 80 7.07 4.32 -10.06
N SER A 81 5.95 5.06 -10.10
CA SER A 81 5.91 6.50 -10.26
C SER A 81 4.82 7.13 -9.38
N ILE A 82 4.94 8.41 -9.09
CA ILE A 82 3.91 9.19 -8.40
C ILE A 82 3.55 10.34 -9.32
N LYS A 83 2.25 10.60 -9.52
CA LYS A 83 1.80 11.78 -10.25
C LYS A 83 2.03 13.01 -9.38
N GLU A 84 2.59 14.06 -9.97
CA GLU A 84 2.82 15.32 -9.24
C GLU A 84 1.51 15.88 -8.64
N GLU A 85 0.40 15.66 -9.32
CA GLU A 85 -0.96 16.04 -8.90
C GLU A 85 -1.44 15.31 -7.62
N SER A 86 -0.91 14.11 -7.33
CA SER A 86 -1.29 13.37 -6.12
C SER A 86 -0.53 13.85 -4.87
N LEU A 87 0.60 14.55 -5.05
CA LEU A 87 1.37 15.17 -3.97
C LEU A 87 0.87 16.60 -3.69
N ILE A 88 -0.06 16.73 -2.75
CA ILE A 88 -0.59 18.03 -2.29
C ILE A 88 -0.01 18.39 -0.93
N LYS A 89 -0.11 19.68 -0.56
CA LYS A 89 0.42 20.18 0.73
C LYS A 89 -0.07 19.38 1.94
N ASP A 90 -1.28 18.83 1.86
CA ASP A 90 -1.93 18.14 2.97
C ASP A 90 -1.45 16.69 3.18
N ASN A 91 -0.81 16.06 2.18
CA ASN A 91 -0.35 14.67 2.25
C ASN A 91 1.16 14.49 2.08
N ILE A 92 1.86 15.50 1.52
CA ILE A 92 3.28 15.38 1.15
C ILE A 92 4.18 15.07 2.36
N ILE A 93 3.88 15.63 3.53
CA ILE A 93 4.63 15.39 4.75
C ILE A 93 4.52 13.93 5.17
N GLU A 94 3.31 13.36 5.17
CA GLU A 94 3.08 11.97 5.55
C GLU A 94 3.67 10.99 4.55
N VAL A 95 3.51 11.24 3.24
CA VAL A 95 4.11 10.41 2.19
C VAL A 95 5.63 10.40 2.35
N PHE A 96 6.24 11.56 2.60
CA PHE A 96 7.68 11.67 2.80
C PHE A 96 8.15 10.93 4.06
N TYR A 97 7.44 11.08 5.18
CA TYR A 97 7.74 10.33 6.40
C TYR A 97 7.60 8.83 6.21
N ALA A 98 6.54 8.36 5.55
CA ALA A 98 6.30 6.94 5.29
C ALA A 98 7.39 6.34 4.39
N ALA A 99 7.85 7.09 3.38
CA ALA A 99 8.93 6.68 2.49
C ALA A 99 10.27 6.54 3.24
N ILE A 100 10.62 7.51 4.10
CA ILE A 100 11.92 7.53 4.81
C ILE A 100 11.96 6.55 5.98
N THR A 101 10.93 6.53 6.82
CA THR A 101 10.87 5.63 7.98
C THR A 101 10.56 4.19 7.57
N GLY A 102 10.34 3.97 6.26
CA GLY A 102 9.98 2.70 5.68
C GLY A 102 8.77 2.12 6.40
N LEU A 103 7.68 2.88 6.47
CA LEU A 103 6.38 2.60 7.14
C LEU A 103 6.43 2.03 8.57
N SER A 104 7.61 1.79 9.16
CA SER A 104 7.81 1.05 10.42
C SER A 104 7.41 1.87 11.64
N GLY A 105 7.46 3.21 11.53
CA GLY A 105 7.03 4.14 12.57
C GLY A 105 5.51 4.33 12.67
N PHE A 106 4.74 3.81 11.71
CA PHE A 106 3.29 4.01 11.62
C PHE A 106 2.48 2.74 11.93
N LEU A 107 3.14 1.69 12.42
CA LEU A 107 2.58 0.36 12.70
C LEU A 107 2.52 0.02 14.20
N LEU A 108 2.55 1.03 15.08
CA LEU A 108 2.33 0.91 16.52
C LEU A 108 1.02 1.56 16.93
#